data_AF-A0A835SXD5-F1
#
_entry.id   AF-A0A835SXD5-F1
#
_cell.length_a   1.000
_cell.length_b   1.000
_cell.length_c   1.000
_cell.angle_alpha   90.00
_cell.angle_beta   90.00
_cell.angle_gamma   90.00
#
_symmetry.space_group_name_H-M   'P 1'
#
loop_
_entity.id
_entity.type
_entity.pdbx_description
1 polymer ?
#
loop_
_entity_poly.entity_id
_entity_poly.type
_entity_poly.pdbx_seq_one_letter_code
_entity_poly.pdbx_strand_id
1 'polypeptide(L)'
;MLFLQPAGRQNVSLLDGVILAFIDSNEFKQRRYTAQELITCAPSWGRPKHFKFARAGIPYLATVDFWEGPHVDFVIIRLPNDGFTYAHSGQREEGEIFRHRCGGWVELDDTLLMEFFPNLAKIVANKFTSIALYYNYKQQRIDMQLFTDDPSAPGLMLIFEHGYPYVDDQSQRRPLQRL
;
A
#
# COMPACT_ATOMS: atom_id res chain seq x y z
N MET A 1 17.81 -6.17 10.90
CA MET A 1 17.17 -4.91 10.46
C MET A 1 17.06 -4.94 8.95
N LEU A 2 15.92 -5.46 8.45
CA LEU A 2 15.73 -5.86 7.05
C LEU A 2 16.00 -4.70 6.07
N PHE A 3 15.53 -3.50 6.39
CA PHE A 3 15.71 -2.30 5.57
C PHE A 3 17.06 -1.61 5.70
N LEU A 4 17.95 -2.07 6.59
CA LEU A 4 19.33 -1.60 6.58
C LEU A 4 20.22 -2.35 5.60
N GLN A 5 19.81 -3.54 5.16
CA GLN A 5 20.55 -4.27 4.15
C GLN A 5 20.35 -3.62 2.76
N PRO A 6 21.36 -3.63 1.87
CA PRO A 6 21.26 -3.02 0.55
C PRO A 6 20.04 -3.48 -0.26
N ALA A 7 19.74 -4.78 -0.26
CA ALA A 7 18.56 -5.34 -0.93
C ALA A 7 17.24 -4.84 -0.30
N GLY A 8 17.17 -4.74 1.02
CA GLY A 8 16.02 -4.17 1.73
C GLY A 8 15.80 -2.69 1.41
N ARG A 9 16.87 -1.89 1.33
CA ARG A 9 16.78 -0.47 0.93
C ARG A 9 16.28 -0.30 -0.49
N GLN A 10 16.78 -1.11 -1.42
CA GLN A 10 16.33 -1.09 -2.81
C GLN A 10 14.84 -1.44 -2.90
N ASN A 11 14.42 -2.48 -2.19
CA ASN A 11 13.03 -2.91 -2.12
C ASN A 11 12.10 -1.80 -1.58
N VAL A 12 12.50 -1.10 -0.51
CA VAL A 12 11.72 0.02 0.00
C VAL A 12 11.66 1.17 -1.00
N SER A 13 12.77 1.52 -1.64
CA SER A 13 12.77 2.56 -2.67
C SER A 13 11.83 2.23 -3.83
N LEU A 14 11.67 0.96 -4.18
CA LEU A 14 10.70 0.52 -5.19
C LEU A 14 9.26 0.73 -4.71
N LEU A 15 8.94 0.35 -3.48
CA LEU A 15 7.61 0.52 -2.90
C LEU A 15 7.24 2.00 -2.73
N ASP A 16 8.16 2.82 -2.24
CA ASP A 16 7.97 4.27 -2.12
C ASP A 16 7.76 4.93 -3.50
N GLY A 17 8.43 4.39 -4.54
CA GLY A 17 8.18 4.77 -5.93
C GLY A 17 6.78 4.41 -6.45
N VAL A 18 6.17 3.31 -5.97
CA VAL A 18 4.76 2.97 -6.28
C VAL A 18 3.83 4.02 -5.68
N ILE A 19 4.07 4.43 -4.43
CA ILE A 19 3.26 5.44 -3.75
C ILE A 19 3.28 6.74 -4.55
N LEU A 20 4.48 7.20 -4.92
CA LEU A 20 4.64 8.42 -5.72
C LEU A 20 3.90 8.31 -7.06
N ALA A 21 4.12 7.22 -7.80
CA ALA A 21 3.46 6.98 -9.09
C ALA A 21 1.92 6.99 -8.96
N PHE A 22 1.39 6.38 -7.90
CA PHE A 22 -0.04 6.38 -7.63
C PHE A 22 -0.56 7.80 -7.33
N ILE A 23 0.10 8.56 -6.46
CA ILE A 23 -0.34 9.94 -6.17
C ILE A 23 -0.26 10.83 -7.41
N ASP A 24 0.76 10.70 -8.23
CA ASP A 24 0.97 11.55 -9.39
C ASP A 24 -0.03 11.29 -10.51
N SER A 25 -0.49 10.04 -10.66
CA SER A 25 -1.21 9.58 -11.86
C SER A 25 -2.49 8.80 -11.60
N ASN A 26 -2.97 8.69 -10.35
CA ASN A 26 -4.24 8.01 -10.09
C ASN A 26 -5.39 8.66 -10.86
N GLU A 27 -6.26 7.84 -11.43
CA GLU A 27 -7.42 8.27 -12.18
C GLU A 27 -8.61 7.38 -11.84
N PHE A 28 -9.71 8.03 -11.45
CA PHE A 28 -11.02 7.40 -11.32
C PHE A 28 -12.07 8.32 -11.95
N LYS A 29 -12.85 7.78 -12.89
CA LYS A 29 -13.84 8.54 -13.66
C LYS A 29 -13.23 9.80 -14.33
N GLN A 30 -12.08 9.64 -15.00
CA GLN A 30 -11.38 10.72 -15.73
C GLN A 30 -10.94 11.89 -14.86
N ARG A 31 -10.80 11.66 -13.55
CA ARG A 31 -10.32 12.66 -12.58
C ARG A 31 -9.22 12.07 -11.72
N ARG A 32 -8.19 12.87 -11.48
CA ARG A 32 -7.14 12.61 -10.49
C ARG A 32 -7.55 13.10 -9.11
N TYR A 33 -7.18 12.33 -8.09
CA TYR A 33 -7.44 12.63 -6.68
C TYR A 33 -6.12 12.84 -5.95
N THR A 34 -6.07 13.89 -5.15
CA THR A 34 -4.98 14.10 -4.19
C THR A 34 -5.08 13.07 -3.06
N ALA A 35 -3.97 12.83 -2.36
CA ALA A 35 -3.99 11.96 -1.19
C ALA A 35 -5.03 12.40 -0.14
N GLN A 36 -5.18 13.72 0.06
CA GLN A 36 -6.20 14.25 0.97
C GLN A 36 -7.61 13.90 0.51
N GLU A 37 -7.91 14.08 -0.78
CA GLU A 37 -9.22 13.73 -1.31
C GLU A 37 -9.51 12.23 -1.20
N LEU A 38 -8.52 11.36 -1.42
CA LEU A 38 -8.67 9.92 -1.23
C LEU A 38 -9.05 9.61 0.22
N ILE A 39 -8.36 10.21 1.19
CA ILE A 39 -8.64 10.03 2.62
C ILE A 39 -10.03 10.55 3.00
N THR A 40 -10.43 11.72 2.51
CA THR A 40 -11.72 12.33 2.88
C THR A 40 -12.92 11.73 2.16
N CYS A 41 -12.75 11.28 0.92
CA CYS A 41 -13.87 10.82 0.08
C CYS A 41 -14.13 9.33 0.22
N ALA A 42 -13.11 8.52 0.52
CA ALA A 42 -13.25 7.06 0.62
C ALA A 42 -14.40 6.61 1.55
N PRO A 43 -14.64 7.20 2.73
CA PRO A 43 -15.77 6.83 3.59
C PRO A 43 -17.14 6.97 2.90
N SER A 44 -17.29 7.95 2.01
CA SER A 44 -18.57 8.26 1.34
C SER A 44 -18.89 7.35 0.14
N TRP A 45 -17.95 6.51 -0.29
CA TRP A 45 -18.05 5.79 -1.55
C TRP A 45 -18.86 4.49 -1.49
N GLY A 46 -19.07 3.95 -0.28
CA GLY A 46 -19.87 2.77 0.04
C GLY A 46 -19.37 1.43 -0.52
N ARG A 47 -18.41 1.45 -1.44
CA ARG A 47 -17.74 0.26 -2.03
C ARG A 47 -16.33 0.62 -2.46
N PRO A 48 -15.40 -0.35 -2.49
CA PRO A 48 -14.06 -0.16 -3.03
C PRO A 48 -14.10 0.45 -4.44
N LYS A 49 -13.18 1.36 -4.73
CA LYS A 49 -12.97 1.97 -6.04
C LYS A 49 -11.63 1.57 -6.62
N HIS A 50 -11.63 1.33 -7.92
CA HIS A 50 -10.44 0.99 -8.66
C HIS A 50 -9.92 2.24 -9.37
N PHE A 51 -8.66 2.57 -9.11
CA PHE A 51 -7.97 3.69 -9.70
C PHE A 51 -6.94 3.17 -10.69
N LYS A 52 -6.98 3.68 -11.92
CA LYS A 52 -5.88 3.47 -12.88
C LYS A 52 -4.73 4.38 -12.47
N PHE A 53 -3.50 3.91 -12.54
CA PHE A 53 -2.32 4.76 -12.39
C PHE A 53 -1.17 4.19 -13.23
N ALA A 54 -0.16 5.00 -13.53
CA ALA A 54 0.97 4.59 -14.37
C ALA A 54 2.27 4.58 -13.57
N ARG A 55 3.02 3.48 -13.66
CA ARG A 55 4.37 3.37 -13.11
C ARG A 55 5.34 2.90 -14.19
N ALA A 56 6.41 3.66 -14.39
CA ALA A 56 7.38 3.41 -15.46
C ALA A 56 6.72 3.22 -16.85
N GLY A 57 5.66 3.97 -17.12
CA GLY A 57 4.88 3.87 -18.37
C GLY A 57 3.94 2.67 -18.44
N ILE A 58 3.88 1.82 -17.42
CA ILE A 58 3.02 0.65 -17.34
C ILE A 58 1.77 0.99 -16.52
N PRO A 59 0.55 0.75 -17.04
CA PRO A 59 -0.68 0.96 -16.30
C PRO A 59 -0.89 -0.12 -15.24
N TYR A 60 -1.40 0.28 -14.07
CA TYR A 60 -1.77 -0.59 -12.95
C TYR A 60 -3.13 -0.18 -12.38
N LEU A 61 -3.72 -1.09 -11.58
CA LEU A 61 -4.88 -0.77 -10.76
C LEU A 61 -4.48 -0.71 -9.29
N ALA A 62 -4.95 0.33 -8.62
CA ALA A 62 -4.99 0.41 -7.17
C ALA A 62 -6.44 0.29 -6.70
N THR A 63 -6.65 -0.25 -5.51
CA THR A 63 -7.97 -0.25 -4.87
C THR A 63 -7.96 0.70 -3.70
N VAL A 64 -8.92 1.62 -3.64
CA VAL A 64 -9.14 2.47 -2.48
C VAL A 64 -10.49 2.13 -1.87
N ASP A 65 -10.50 1.91 -0.56
CA ASP A 65 -11.61 1.36 0.18
C ASP A 65 -11.72 2.02 1.57
N PHE A 66 -12.84 1.80 2.25
CA PHE A 66 -13.04 2.25 3.61
C PHE A 66 -13.51 1.08 4.47
N TRP A 67 -12.85 0.88 5.60
CA TRP A 67 -13.18 -0.17 6.55
C TRP A 67 -13.52 0.44 7.91
N GLU A 68 -14.73 0.17 8.37
CA GLU A 68 -15.18 0.51 9.72
C GLU A 68 -14.67 -0.56 10.70
N GLY A 69 -13.75 -0.14 11.57
CA GLY A 69 -13.08 -1.04 12.50
C GLY A 69 -13.72 -0.98 13.89
N PRO A 70 -13.46 -1.98 14.75
CA PRO A 70 -13.97 -1.97 16.13
C PRO A 70 -13.34 -0.89 17.02
N HIS A 71 -12.19 -0.34 16.60
CA HIS A 71 -11.40 0.62 17.38
C HIS A 71 -10.98 1.84 16.56
N VAL A 72 -10.66 1.64 15.29
CA VAL A 72 -10.17 2.68 14.37
C VAL A 72 -10.71 2.34 12.99
N ASP A 73 -11.28 3.34 12.33
CA ASP A 73 -11.66 3.24 10.93
C ASP A 73 -10.45 3.48 10.03
N PHE A 74 -10.38 2.79 8.90
CA PHE A 74 -9.27 2.93 7.97
C PHE A 74 -9.73 3.25 6.57
N VAL A 75 -9.08 4.23 5.96
CA VAL A 75 -8.98 4.31 4.50
C VAL A 75 -7.90 3.34 4.06
N ILE A 76 -8.28 2.37 3.23
CA ILE A 76 -7.38 1.33 2.76
C ILE A 76 -6.99 1.63 1.31
N ILE A 77 -5.69 1.70 1.03
CA ILE A 77 -5.15 1.81 -0.33
C ILE A 77 -4.32 0.56 -0.61
N ARG A 78 -4.78 -0.26 -1.54
CA ARG A 78 -4.09 -1.46 -2.03
C ARG A 78 -3.32 -1.10 -3.30
N LEU A 79 -2.01 -1.31 -3.27
CA LEU A 79 -1.06 -0.99 -4.31
C LEU A 79 -0.31 -2.25 -4.76
N PRO A 80 0.12 -2.33 -6.03
CA PRO A 80 0.94 -3.43 -6.50
C PRO A 80 2.29 -3.44 -5.80
N ASN A 81 2.68 -4.62 -5.34
CA ASN A 81 4.01 -4.94 -4.90
C ASN A 81 4.89 -5.28 -6.12
N ASP A 82 5.74 -4.35 -6.53
CA ASP A 82 6.61 -4.53 -7.70
C ASP A 82 7.95 -5.14 -7.31
N GLY A 83 7.92 -6.44 -7.03
CA GLY A 83 9.12 -7.23 -6.84
C GLY A 83 9.72 -7.18 -5.44
N PHE A 84 8.99 -6.70 -4.41
CA PHE A 84 9.41 -6.96 -3.03
C PHE A 84 9.39 -8.47 -2.81
N THR A 85 10.59 -9.05 -2.84
CA THR A 85 10.87 -10.42 -2.43
C THR A 85 11.73 -10.32 -1.19
N TYR A 86 11.31 -10.97 -0.10
CA TYR A 86 12.14 -11.03 1.10
C TYR A 86 13.41 -11.78 0.77
N ALA A 87 14.52 -11.05 0.79
CA ALA A 87 15.83 -11.65 0.75
C ALA A 87 16.04 -12.35 2.09
N HIS A 88 15.71 -13.63 2.17
CA HIS A 88 16.18 -14.47 3.27
C HIS A 88 17.72 -14.38 3.25
N SER A 89 18.31 -13.68 4.23
CA SER A 89 19.73 -13.88 4.50
C SER A 89 19.83 -15.33 4.95
N GLY A 90 20.39 -16.21 4.12
CA GLY A 90 20.49 -17.66 4.35
C GLY A 90 21.31 -18.09 5.58
N GLN A 91 21.42 -17.23 6.59
CA GLN A 91 22.01 -17.50 7.88
C GLN A 91 20.91 -17.34 8.96
N ARG A 92 20.48 -18.48 9.50
CA ARG A 92 19.59 -18.68 10.68
C ARG A 92 18.09 -18.62 10.41
N GLU A 93 17.57 -19.72 9.85
CA GLU A 93 16.15 -20.07 9.92
C GLU A 93 15.63 -20.07 11.38
N GLU A 94 16.40 -20.61 12.33
CA GLU A 94 15.85 -20.85 13.68
C GLU A 94 15.58 -19.57 14.50
N GLY A 95 16.31 -18.47 14.30
CA GLY A 95 16.13 -17.24 15.09
C GLY A 95 15.06 -16.28 14.55
N GLU A 96 14.87 -16.24 13.23
CA GLU A 96 13.88 -15.36 12.59
C GLU A 96 12.48 -15.97 12.62
N ILE A 97 12.37 -17.32 12.57
CA ILE A 97 11.10 -18.06 12.69
C ILE A 97 10.33 -17.69 13.97
N PHE A 98 11.01 -17.35 15.07
CA PHE A 98 10.38 -16.92 16.32
C PHE A 98 9.70 -15.53 16.26
N ARG A 99 9.95 -14.73 15.22
CA ARG A 99 9.27 -13.43 15.04
C ARG A 99 7.96 -13.54 14.27
N HIS A 100 7.67 -14.70 13.69
CA HIS A 100 6.45 -14.93 12.95
C HIS A 100 5.32 -15.30 13.91
N ARG A 101 4.25 -14.48 13.95
CA ARG A 101 2.98 -14.90 14.54
C ARG A 101 2.37 -16.02 13.68
N CYS A 102 1.40 -16.77 14.22
CA CYS A 102 0.62 -17.74 13.45
C CYS A 102 0.14 -17.10 12.13
N GLY A 103 0.50 -17.72 11.00
CA GLY A 103 0.17 -17.21 9.65
C GLY A 103 1.30 -16.50 8.90
N GLY A 104 2.49 -16.35 9.49
CA GLY A 104 3.68 -15.82 8.79
C GLY A 104 3.84 -14.31 8.84
N TRP A 105 3.00 -13.61 9.60
CA TRP A 105 3.07 -12.18 9.83
C TRP A 105 4.19 -11.82 10.81
N VAL A 106 4.96 -10.81 10.45
CA VAL A 106 6.04 -10.23 11.26
C VAL A 106 5.80 -8.73 11.35
N GLU A 107 5.81 -8.21 12.57
CA GLU A 107 5.86 -6.77 12.82
C GLU A 107 7.30 -6.29 12.67
N LEU A 108 7.51 -5.27 11.85
CA LEU A 108 8.81 -4.70 11.55
C LEU A 108 9.03 -3.45 12.40
N ASP A 109 10.29 -3.22 12.78
CA ASP A 109 10.71 -2.02 13.52
C ASP A 109 10.39 -0.76 12.70
N ASP A 110 9.59 0.12 13.30
CA ASP A 110 9.01 1.32 12.72
C ASP A 110 9.89 2.56 12.90
N THR A 111 10.92 2.49 13.75
CA THR A 111 11.73 3.66 14.16
C THR A 111 12.38 4.42 13.01
N LEU A 112 12.71 3.77 11.90
CA LEU A 112 13.30 4.41 10.70
C LEU A 112 12.39 4.35 9.47
N LEU A 113 11.12 3.98 9.61
CA LEU A 113 10.26 3.72 8.47
C LEU A 113 10.08 4.96 7.58
N MET A 114 9.84 6.12 8.19
CA MET A 114 9.67 7.37 7.46
C MET A 114 10.97 7.84 6.76
N GLU A 115 12.14 7.42 7.23
CA GLU A 115 13.41 7.67 6.53
C GLU A 115 13.51 6.86 5.24
N PHE A 116 12.96 5.63 5.24
CA PHE A 116 12.97 4.78 4.06
C PHE A 116 11.85 5.10 3.08
N PHE A 117 10.72 5.65 3.54
CA PHE A 117 9.58 6.04 2.70
C PHE A 117 9.40 7.57 2.61
N PRO A 118 10.32 8.31 1.96
CA PRO A 118 10.26 9.76 1.91
C PRO A 118 9.06 10.31 1.14
N ASN A 119 8.53 9.59 0.14
CA ASN A 119 7.31 10.04 -0.55
C ASN A 119 6.07 9.79 0.32
N LEU A 120 6.02 8.67 1.04
CA LEU A 120 4.99 8.47 2.06
C LEU A 120 5.02 9.59 3.10
N ALA A 121 6.20 9.91 3.65
CA ALA A 121 6.38 10.96 4.65
C ALA A 121 5.82 12.31 4.20
N LYS A 122 6.00 12.69 2.93
CA LYS A 122 5.44 13.92 2.34
C LYS A 122 3.91 13.90 2.29
N ILE A 123 3.31 12.74 2.03
CA ILE A 123 1.85 12.57 1.91
C ILE A 123 1.19 12.64 3.29
N VAL A 124 1.82 12.02 4.29
CA VAL A 124 1.23 11.80 5.62
C VAL A 124 1.62 12.87 6.65
N ALA A 125 2.52 13.79 6.27
CA ALA A 125 3.13 14.79 7.14
C ALA A 125 2.15 15.41 8.17
N ASN A 126 2.54 15.33 9.44
CA ASN A 126 1.87 15.87 10.64
C ASN A 126 0.43 15.36 10.94
N LYS A 127 -0.12 14.44 10.14
CA LYS A 127 -1.50 13.92 10.35
C LYS A 127 -1.54 12.61 11.11
N PHE A 128 -0.49 11.82 10.98
CA PHE A 128 -0.39 10.50 11.58
C PHE A 128 0.72 10.50 12.63
N THR A 129 0.44 9.90 13.78
CA THR A 129 1.22 9.99 15.01
C THR A 129 1.92 8.68 15.34
N SER A 130 1.40 7.55 14.87
CA SER A 130 2.07 6.26 14.98
C SER A 130 1.88 5.44 13.70
N ILE A 131 2.82 4.53 13.46
CA ILE A 131 2.82 3.67 12.28
C ILE A 131 3.17 2.25 12.72
N ALA A 132 2.37 1.28 12.30
CA ALA A 132 2.71 -0.14 12.44
C ALA A 132 2.96 -0.74 11.06
N LEU A 133 4.08 -1.46 10.93
CA LEU A 133 4.45 -2.12 9.68
C LEU A 133 4.44 -3.64 9.86
N TYR A 134 3.67 -4.32 9.04
CA TYR A 134 3.58 -5.77 9.02
C TYR A 134 4.03 -6.33 7.68
N TYR A 135 4.72 -7.45 7.74
CA TYR A 135 5.16 -8.20 6.57
C TYR A 135 4.68 -9.64 6.64
N ASN A 136 4.20 -10.17 5.53
CA ASN A 136 3.90 -11.59 5.36
C ASN A 136 4.66 -12.17 4.17
N TYR A 137 5.60 -13.07 4.45
CA TYR A 137 6.45 -13.66 3.42
C TYR A 137 5.75 -14.69 2.53
N LYS A 138 4.80 -15.44 3.09
CA LYS A 138 4.03 -16.43 2.33
C LYS A 138 3.13 -15.74 1.30
N GLN A 139 2.62 -14.57 1.65
CA GLN A 139 1.71 -13.78 0.81
C GLN A 139 2.44 -12.72 -0.03
N GLN A 140 3.75 -12.53 0.16
CA GLN A 140 4.52 -11.44 -0.43
C GLN A 140 3.82 -10.08 -0.24
N ARG A 141 3.32 -9.85 0.99
CA ARG A 141 2.46 -8.72 1.32
C ARG A 141 3.05 -7.87 2.43
N ILE A 142 2.90 -6.56 2.31
CA ILE A 142 3.28 -5.57 3.34
C ILE A 142 2.06 -4.72 3.66
N ASP A 143 1.78 -4.58 4.95
CA ASP A 143 0.71 -3.71 5.45
C ASP A 143 1.32 -2.62 6.31
N MET A 144 1.08 -1.36 5.97
CA MET A 144 1.43 -0.19 6.77
C MET A 144 0.16 0.41 7.32
N GLN A 145 0.00 0.42 8.64
CA GLN A 145 -1.11 1.08 9.31
C GLN A 145 -0.60 2.38 9.92
N LEU A 146 -1.17 3.49 9.51
CA LEU A 146 -0.87 4.82 10.02
C LEU A 146 -2.07 5.30 10.84
N PHE A 147 -1.82 5.65 12.09
CA PHE A 147 -2.82 6.08 13.05
C PHE A 147 -2.72 7.58 13.30
N THR A 148 -3.82 8.16 13.75
CA THR A 148 -3.92 9.57 14.11
C THR A 148 -4.42 9.69 15.55
N ASP A 149 -4.02 10.75 16.24
CA ASP A 149 -4.51 11.05 17.59
C ASP A 149 -5.90 11.71 17.56
N ASP A 150 -6.39 12.12 16.38
CA ASP A 150 -7.73 12.64 16.21
C ASP A 150 -8.76 11.49 16.20
N PRO A 151 -9.61 11.35 17.23
CA PRO A 151 -10.56 10.24 17.34
C PRO A 151 -11.67 10.28 16.26
N SER A 152 -11.80 11.40 15.55
CA SER A 152 -12.78 11.58 14.48
C SER A 152 -12.21 11.36 13.08
N ALA A 153 -10.89 11.24 12.96
CA ALA A 153 -10.22 11.04 11.69
C ALA A 153 -9.90 9.55 11.47
N PRO A 154 -10.15 9.00 10.27
CA PRO A 154 -9.76 7.63 9.97
C PRO A 154 -8.24 7.51 9.87
N GLY A 155 -7.72 6.34 10.24
CA GLY A 155 -6.37 5.92 9.92
C GLY A 155 -6.19 5.69 8.41
N LEU A 156 -4.95 5.48 8.00
CA LEU A 156 -4.59 5.10 6.63
C LEU A 156 -3.92 3.73 6.67
N MET A 157 -4.42 2.78 5.89
CA MET A 157 -3.79 1.49 5.69
C MET A 157 -3.28 1.37 4.25
N LEU A 158 -1.96 1.30 4.08
CA LEU A 158 -1.33 1.00 2.80
C LEU A 158 -1.02 -0.49 2.73
N ILE A 159 -1.54 -1.17 1.72
CA ILE A 159 -1.29 -2.58 1.49
C ILE A 159 -0.52 -2.70 0.17
N PHE A 160 0.67 -3.26 0.23
CA PHE A 160 1.38 -3.73 -0.95
C PHE A 160 1.16 -5.23 -1.09
N GLU A 161 0.49 -5.63 -2.16
CA GLU A 161 0.21 -7.04 -2.46
C GLU A 161 0.54 -7.35 -3.91
N HIS A 162 0.62 -8.63 -4.26
CA HIS A 162 0.96 -9.02 -5.63
C HIS A 162 -0.02 -8.40 -6.63
N GLY A 163 0.50 -7.57 -7.52
CA GLY A 163 -0.30 -6.87 -8.52
C GLY A 163 0.23 -7.18 -9.93
N TYR A 164 -0.66 -7.09 -10.91
CA TYR A 164 -0.33 -7.32 -12.31
C TYR A 164 -0.54 -6.04 -13.12
N PRO A 165 0.29 -5.79 -14.15
CA PRO A 165 0.02 -4.75 -15.14
C PRO A 165 -1.41 -4.85 -15.65
N TYR A 166 -2.08 -3.71 -15.72
CA TYR A 166 -3.45 -3.62 -16.16
C TYR A 166 -3.50 -3.58 -17.69
N VAL A 167 -3.80 -4.73 -18.30
CA VAL A 167 -3.89 -4.91 -19.76
C VAL A 167 -5.33 -4.75 -20.23
N ASP A 168 -5.76 -3.51 -20.44
CA ASP A 168 -7.16 -3.17 -20.62
C ASP A 168 -7.65 -3.03 -22.07
N ASP A 169 -7.39 -4.05 -22.89
CA ASP A 169 -8.19 -4.31 -24.10
C ASP A 169 -9.49 -5.08 -23.79
N GLN A 170 -9.71 -5.49 -22.52
CA GLN A 170 -10.82 -6.38 -22.15
C GLN A 170 -11.90 -5.79 -21.22
N SER A 171 -11.64 -4.77 -20.38
CA SER A 171 -12.68 -4.27 -19.46
C SER A 171 -13.45 -3.02 -19.95
N GLN A 172 -13.05 -2.43 -21.08
CA GLN A 172 -13.81 -1.36 -21.76
C GLN A 172 -14.59 -1.81 -22.99
N ARG A 173 -14.80 -3.12 -23.20
CA ARG A 173 -15.79 -3.57 -24.19
C ARG A 173 -17.15 -3.08 -23.74
N ARG A 174 -17.69 -2.09 -24.46
CA ARG A 174 -19.13 -1.80 -24.45
C ARG A 174 -19.86 -3.15 -24.58
N PRO A 175 -20.97 -3.39 -23.86
CA PRO A 175 -21.76 -4.59 -24.10
C PRO A 175 -22.00 -4.72 -25.60
N LEU A 176 -21.75 -5.89 -26.19
CA LEU A 176 -22.12 -6.15 -27.57
C LEU A 176 -23.60 -5.84 -27.70
N GLN A 177 -23.93 -4.74 -28.37
CA GLN A 177 -25.30 -4.46 -28.76
C GLN A 177 -25.67 -5.58 -29.74
N ARG A 178 -26.70 -6.36 -29.38
CA ARG A 178 -27.26 -7.34 -30.30
C ARG A 178 -27.79 -6.56 -31.51
N LEU A 179 -27.24 -6.87 -32.69
CA LEU A 179 -27.85 -6.53 -33.98
C LEU A 179 -29.14 -7.33 -34.16
#